data_AF-A0A0R3L455-F1
#
_entry.id   AF-A0A0R3L455-F1
#
_cell.length_a   1.000
_cell.length_b   1.000
_cell.length_c   1.000
_cell.angle_alpha   90.00
_cell.angle_beta   90.00
_cell.angle_gamma   90.00
#
_symmetry.space_group_name_H-M   'P 1'
#
loop_
_entity.id
_entity.type
_entity.pdbx_description
1 polymer ?
#
loop_
_entity_poly.entity_id
_entity_poly.type
_entity_poly.pdbx_seq_one_letter_code
_entity_poly.pdbx_strand_id
1 'polypeptide(L)'
;MRALLPCLLGLMMASPHLAFAQMKLPSKTAPGTTETRYFTAIDGLMDGNADVVLKETRQGKTVTAATLDVCYPAAKGSDRKDRFVVPLTVNGQNLTGTTQSIGDKLPVTVKLSRKPVGDTFEFRGQITVGSNVTEVASTDNSDLSEKEFLDNQTSDDGITPAPKDFTDVSPEAIGVRVKLDAALDFLRGLKGEAVEVGLSSLSVSCDALRAGEQTINLTADPERSAALIAKAKATQGVVTAGWTSGAVEMDRTIRFAAADWRDGDKINRDKVASAISGVLAKTLAAKPAGANWNANTGKLKLSFKRPSPIYPALALTETVEITALVSPDKPGASDRLMLWISSPMTTTADDGTGPKLHLSEDSTGDEEGGEPKDDNGSIEALAKEFKGQRWDADKSVWK
;
A
#
# COMPACT_ATOMS: atom_id res chain seq x y z
N MET A 1 -19.10 77.44 11.30
CA MET A 1 -18.54 78.09 10.10
C MET A 1 -18.01 77.01 9.17
N ARG A 2 -18.55 76.98 7.94
CA ARG A 2 -18.11 76.28 6.70
C ARG A 2 -17.88 74.75 6.80
N ALA A 3 -18.82 73.90 6.34
CA ALA A 3 -19.14 73.54 4.93
C ALA A 3 -18.07 72.59 4.33
N LEU A 4 -18.33 71.43 3.71
CA LEU A 4 -19.52 70.78 3.14
C LEU A 4 -19.22 69.26 2.93
N LEU A 5 -20.26 68.44 3.09
CA LEU A 5 -20.49 67.03 2.63
C LEU A 5 -20.47 66.92 1.06
N PRO A 6 -20.72 65.78 0.35
CA PRO A 6 -21.21 64.41 0.71
C PRO A 6 -20.71 63.19 -0.15
N CYS A 7 -21.32 62.01 0.13
CA CYS A 7 -21.61 60.82 -0.73
C CYS A 7 -20.55 59.70 -0.88
N LEU A 8 -20.72 58.51 -0.26
CA LEU A 8 -21.53 57.33 -0.67
C LEU A 8 -21.09 56.68 -1.99
N LEU A 9 -20.51 55.46 -1.94
CA LEU A 9 -20.76 54.38 -2.91
C LEU A 9 -20.17 53.04 -2.42
N GLY A 10 -20.79 51.93 -2.83
CA GLY A 10 -20.84 50.66 -2.11
C GLY A 10 -19.57 49.79 -2.12
N LEU A 11 -19.42 48.99 -1.07
CA LEU A 11 -18.58 47.79 -1.07
C LEU A 11 -19.30 46.70 -1.89
N MET A 12 -18.82 46.44 -3.10
CA MET A 12 -19.09 45.19 -3.79
C MET A 12 -18.12 44.11 -3.32
N MET A 13 -18.67 42.94 -3.03
CA MET A 13 -17.94 41.71 -2.73
C MET A 13 -17.07 41.31 -3.91
N ALA A 14 -15.75 41.26 -3.71
CA ALA A 14 -14.86 40.51 -4.57
C ALA A 14 -14.66 39.12 -3.95
N SER A 15 -15.38 38.14 -4.47
CA SER A 15 -15.12 36.72 -4.24
C SER A 15 -13.67 36.42 -4.63
N PRO A 16 -12.88 35.67 -3.84
CA PRO A 16 -11.63 35.15 -4.34
C PRO A 16 -11.96 34.14 -5.43
N HIS A 17 -11.66 34.49 -6.69
CA HIS A 17 -11.53 33.51 -7.74
C HIS A 17 -10.57 32.43 -7.24
N LEU A 18 -11.04 31.19 -7.23
CA LEU A 18 -10.22 29.99 -7.16
C LEU A 18 -9.10 30.15 -8.21
N ALA A 19 -7.89 30.37 -7.74
CA ALA A 19 -6.71 30.39 -8.57
C ALA A 19 -6.46 28.94 -9.03
N PHE A 20 -7.00 28.58 -10.19
CA PHE A 20 -6.45 27.48 -10.96
C PHE A 20 -5.00 27.83 -11.24
N ALA A 21 -4.08 27.00 -10.76
CA ALA A 21 -2.67 27.09 -11.06
C ALA A 21 -2.50 27.07 -12.59
N GLN A 22 -2.26 28.23 -13.18
CA GLN A 22 -1.91 28.35 -14.58
C GLN A 22 -0.52 27.70 -14.74
N MET A 23 -0.45 26.55 -15.40
CA MET A 23 0.80 25.94 -15.88
C MET A 23 1.48 26.96 -16.80
N LYS A 24 2.41 27.73 -16.23
CA LYS A 24 3.20 28.71 -16.97
C LYS A 24 4.45 27.99 -17.45
N LEU A 25 4.49 27.73 -18.76
CA LEU A 25 5.67 27.20 -19.46
C LEU A 25 6.94 27.98 -19.05
N PRO A 26 8.07 27.31 -18.85
CA PRO A 26 9.32 27.98 -18.50
C PRO A 26 9.75 28.93 -19.62
N SER A 27 10.28 30.09 -19.22
CA SER A 27 10.81 31.12 -20.09
C SER A 27 11.94 30.59 -20.98
N LYS A 28 11.86 30.94 -22.27
CA LYS A 28 12.81 30.68 -23.37
C LYS A 28 14.26 30.53 -22.91
N THR A 29 14.81 29.32 -23.02
CA THR A 29 16.19 28.94 -22.69
C THR A 29 17.21 29.63 -23.62
N ALA A 30 18.41 29.92 -23.09
CA ALA A 30 19.47 30.58 -23.84
C ALA A 30 19.99 29.69 -24.99
N PRO A 31 20.42 30.27 -26.14
CA PRO A 31 20.93 29.49 -27.26
C PRO A 31 22.13 28.63 -26.86
N GLY A 32 22.06 27.32 -27.11
CA GLY A 32 23.14 26.37 -26.82
C GLY A 32 23.04 25.65 -25.47
N THR A 33 22.05 25.95 -24.63
CA THR A 33 21.81 25.18 -23.40
C THR A 33 21.25 23.79 -23.73
N THR A 34 21.91 22.76 -23.19
CA THR A 34 21.41 21.39 -23.20
C THR A 34 20.32 21.23 -22.15
N GLU A 35 19.19 20.65 -22.52
CA GLU A 35 18.08 20.36 -21.59
C GLU A 35 17.68 18.88 -21.65
N THR A 36 17.30 18.33 -20.50
CA THR A 36 16.70 17.00 -20.39
C THR A 36 15.17 17.15 -20.31
N ARG A 37 14.45 16.39 -21.14
CA ARG A 37 12.98 16.35 -21.17
C ARG A 37 12.51 14.91 -21.07
N TYR A 38 11.37 14.71 -20.41
CA TYR A 38 10.81 13.38 -20.16
C TYR A 38 9.40 13.29 -20.72
N PHE A 39 9.07 12.19 -21.37
CA PHE A 39 7.69 11.78 -21.64
C PHE A 39 7.38 10.57 -20.77
N THR A 40 6.33 10.65 -19.96
CA THR A 40 5.89 9.57 -19.06
C THR A 40 4.62 8.88 -19.55
N ALA A 41 4.10 9.29 -20.70
CA ALA A 41 2.99 8.67 -21.40
C ALA A 41 3.32 8.64 -22.89
N ILE A 42 3.13 7.48 -23.52
CA ILE A 42 3.12 7.28 -24.97
C ILE A 42 2.02 6.27 -25.27
N ASP A 43 0.87 6.77 -25.70
CA ASP A 43 -0.32 5.94 -25.96
C ASP A 43 -0.10 4.85 -27.02
N GLY A 44 -0.84 3.75 -26.86
CA GLY A 44 -0.87 2.62 -27.81
C GLY A 44 0.29 1.64 -27.64
N LEU A 45 1.23 1.89 -26.73
CA LEU A 45 2.34 0.99 -26.48
C LEU A 45 1.90 -0.24 -25.66
N MET A 46 2.12 -1.44 -26.20
CA MET A 46 1.69 -2.73 -25.64
C MET A 46 0.20 -2.75 -25.25
N ASP A 47 -0.67 -2.37 -26.18
CA ASP A 47 -2.12 -2.27 -25.98
C ASP A 47 -2.51 -1.34 -24.82
N GLY A 48 -1.68 -0.33 -24.53
CA GLY A 48 -1.89 0.64 -23.44
C GLY A 48 -1.55 0.13 -22.04
N ASN A 49 -0.95 -1.06 -21.92
CA ASN A 49 -0.61 -1.67 -20.62
C ASN A 49 0.85 -1.48 -20.22
N ALA A 50 1.62 -0.70 -20.97
CA ALA A 50 3.00 -0.39 -20.66
C ALA A 50 3.14 0.95 -19.93
N ASP A 51 4.07 0.96 -18.99
CA ASP A 51 4.62 2.18 -18.39
C ASP A 51 5.87 2.58 -19.17
N VAL A 52 5.88 3.81 -19.68
CA VAL A 52 6.86 4.28 -20.66
C VAL A 52 7.51 5.57 -20.17
N VAL A 53 8.83 5.58 -20.14
CA VAL A 53 9.63 6.79 -19.92
C VAL A 53 10.57 6.99 -21.11
N LEU A 54 10.31 8.02 -21.91
CA LEU A 54 11.24 8.49 -22.94
C LEU A 54 11.99 9.70 -22.42
N LYS A 55 13.29 9.53 -22.18
CA LYS A 55 14.22 10.61 -21.84
C LYS A 55 14.83 11.16 -23.12
N GLU A 56 14.68 12.45 -23.37
CA GLU A 56 15.36 13.17 -24.45
C GLU A 56 16.37 14.16 -23.88
N THR A 57 17.52 14.25 -24.53
CA THR A 57 18.45 15.37 -24.38
C THR A 57 18.33 16.25 -25.60
N ARG A 58 18.13 17.54 -25.40
CA ARG A 58 17.90 18.51 -26.48
C ARG A 58 18.91 19.65 -26.42
N GLN A 59 19.27 20.16 -27.59
CA GLN A 59 19.97 21.43 -27.74
C GLN A 59 19.08 22.37 -28.57
N GLY A 60 18.39 23.27 -27.88
CA GLY A 60 17.26 24.00 -28.48
C GLY A 60 16.15 23.03 -28.92
N LYS A 61 15.73 23.10 -30.19
CA LYS A 61 14.67 22.22 -30.73
C LYS A 61 15.18 20.85 -31.21
N THR A 62 16.49 20.65 -31.25
CA THR A 62 17.11 19.44 -31.79
C THR A 62 17.31 18.41 -30.70
N VAL A 63 16.78 17.21 -30.88
CA VAL A 63 17.09 16.06 -30.01
C VAL A 63 18.50 15.56 -30.37
N THR A 64 19.37 15.43 -29.37
CA THR A 64 20.76 14.98 -29.55
C THR A 64 21.00 13.59 -28.98
N ALA A 65 20.20 13.18 -28.00
CA ALA A 65 20.17 11.82 -27.47
C ALA A 65 18.76 11.47 -27.00
N ALA A 66 18.42 10.18 -27.04
CA ALA A 66 17.18 9.67 -26.48
C ALA A 66 17.39 8.29 -25.85
N THR A 67 16.66 8.00 -24.79
CA THR A 67 16.61 6.68 -24.15
C THR A 67 15.17 6.35 -23.83
N LEU A 68 14.72 5.18 -24.28
CA LEU A 68 13.39 4.67 -24.00
C LEU A 68 13.49 3.56 -22.96
N ASP A 69 12.75 3.72 -21.88
CA ASP A 69 12.59 2.76 -20.79
C ASP A 69 11.13 2.33 -20.75
N VAL A 70 10.87 1.06 -21.04
CA VAL A 70 9.53 0.50 -21.11
C VAL A 70 9.41 -0.65 -20.13
N CYS A 71 8.41 -0.59 -19.27
CA CYS A 71 7.97 -1.69 -18.43
C CYS A 71 6.59 -2.16 -18.91
N TYR A 72 6.39 -3.46 -19.10
CA TYR A 72 5.20 -4.02 -19.74
C TYR A 72 4.83 -5.39 -19.15
N PRO A 73 3.57 -5.86 -19.29
CA PRO A 73 3.19 -7.21 -18.91
C PRO A 73 3.90 -8.22 -19.81
N ALA A 74 4.62 -9.16 -19.21
CA ALA A 74 5.38 -10.18 -19.94
C ALA A 74 4.45 -11.21 -20.63
N ALA A 75 3.21 -11.32 -20.17
CA ALA A 75 2.17 -12.13 -20.79
C ALA A 75 0.79 -11.47 -20.63
N LYS A 76 -0.12 -11.73 -21.57
CA LYS A 76 -1.49 -11.20 -21.51
C LYS A 76 -2.20 -11.71 -20.25
N GLY A 77 -2.79 -10.78 -19.48
CA GLY A 77 -3.48 -11.09 -18.23
C GLY A 77 -2.57 -11.50 -17.07
N SER A 78 -1.26 -11.26 -17.17
CA SER A 78 -0.31 -11.53 -16.09
C SER A 78 0.16 -10.26 -15.40
N ASP A 79 0.28 -10.30 -14.08
CA ASP A 79 0.93 -9.26 -13.28
C ASP A 79 2.45 -9.28 -13.41
N ARG A 80 3.02 -10.35 -13.98
CA ARG A 80 4.46 -10.45 -14.24
C ARG A 80 4.85 -9.39 -15.26
N LYS A 81 5.68 -8.45 -14.84
CA LYS A 81 6.24 -7.41 -15.71
C LYS A 81 7.63 -7.82 -16.22
N ASP A 82 7.95 -7.35 -17.42
CA ASP A 82 9.32 -7.30 -17.94
C ASP A 82 9.62 -5.84 -18.33
N ARG A 83 10.90 -5.51 -18.45
CA ARG A 83 11.39 -4.16 -18.73
C ARG A 83 12.50 -4.23 -19.76
N PHE A 84 12.60 -3.23 -20.61
CA PHE A 84 13.80 -2.99 -21.40
C PHE A 84 14.17 -1.51 -21.36
N VAL A 85 15.47 -1.24 -21.45
CA VAL A 85 16.01 0.10 -21.62
C VAL A 85 16.83 0.10 -22.90
N VAL A 86 16.53 1.04 -23.80
CA VAL A 86 17.19 1.13 -25.10
C VAL A 86 17.71 2.56 -25.35
N PRO A 87 19.03 2.73 -25.56
CA PRO A 87 19.54 3.97 -26.13
C PRO A 87 19.09 4.06 -27.59
N LEU A 88 18.55 5.21 -27.97
CA LEU A 88 18.01 5.44 -29.31
C LEU A 88 18.99 6.27 -30.13
N THR A 89 19.30 5.78 -31.32
CA THR A 89 19.96 6.54 -32.38
C THR A 89 19.00 7.59 -32.89
N VAL A 90 19.39 8.86 -32.80
CA VAL A 90 18.61 10.00 -33.26
C VAL A 90 19.03 10.37 -34.68
N ASN A 91 18.11 10.28 -35.63
CA ASN A 91 18.32 10.72 -37.01
C ASN A 91 17.17 11.64 -37.46
N GLY A 92 17.37 12.94 -37.22
CA GLY A 92 16.32 13.94 -37.42
C GLY A 92 15.13 13.68 -36.48
N GLN A 93 14.00 13.31 -37.06
CA GLN A 93 12.77 12.95 -36.31
C GLN A 93 12.68 11.45 -35.97
N ASN A 94 13.58 10.62 -36.53
CA ASN A 94 13.53 9.19 -36.33
C ASN A 94 14.38 8.79 -35.12
N LEU A 95 13.83 7.90 -34.30
CA LEU A 95 14.43 7.33 -33.11
C LEU A 95 14.44 5.81 -33.28
N THR A 96 15.63 5.20 -33.39
CA THR A 96 15.76 3.76 -33.59
C THR A 96 16.74 3.13 -32.62
N GLY A 97 16.48 1.90 -32.19
CA GLY A 97 17.39 1.19 -31.30
C GLY A 97 17.08 -0.28 -31.19
N THR A 98 18.04 -1.04 -30.69
CA THR A 98 17.88 -2.45 -30.37
C THR A 98 18.46 -2.74 -29.00
N THR A 99 17.85 -3.68 -28.28
CA THR A 99 18.30 -4.12 -26.95
C THR A 99 17.77 -5.53 -26.67
N GLN A 100 17.85 -5.98 -25.42
CA GLN A 100 17.12 -7.12 -24.90
C GLN A 100 16.27 -6.72 -23.69
N SER A 101 15.16 -7.42 -23.47
CA SER A 101 14.43 -7.31 -22.22
C SER A 101 15.25 -7.85 -21.05
N ILE A 102 14.97 -7.36 -19.85
CA ILE A 102 15.78 -7.63 -18.66
C ILE A 102 15.43 -8.99 -18.06
N GLY A 103 14.14 -9.30 -17.95
CA GLY A 103 13.65 -10.55 -17.39
C GLY A 103 13.82 -11.71 -18.37
N ASP A 104 13.05 -11.68 -19.46
CA ASP A 104 12.95 -12.82 -20.39
C ASP A 104 14.09 -12.86 -21.43
N LYS A 105 14.94 -11.84 -21.47
CA LYS A 105 16.05 -11.72 -22.44
C LYS A 105 15.58 -11.76 -23.89
N LEU A 106 14.37 -11.26 -24.16
CA LEU A 106 13.81 -11.22 -25.50
C LEU A 106 14.49 -10.12 -26.32
N PRO A 107 14.78 -10.34 -27.61
CA PRO A 107 15.30 -9.29 -28.47
C PRO A 107 14.27 -8.17 -28.63
N VAL A 108 14.71 -6.92 -28.55
CA VAL A 108 13.87 -5.74 -28.69
C VAL A 108 14.36 -4.88 -29.84
N THR A 109 13.44 -4.42 -30.69
CA THR A 109 13.70 -3.42 -31.73
C THR A 109 12.71 -2.28 -31.61
N VAL A 110 13.20 -1.05 -31.62
CA VAL A 110 12.39 0.18 -31.55
C VAL A 110 12.60 0.99 -32.81
N LYS A 111 11.49 1.41 -33.43
CA LYS A 111 11.47 2.34 -34.56
C LYS A 111 10.34 3.34 -34.33
N LEU A 112 10.69 4.55 -33.91
CA LEU A 112 9.73 5.62 -33.68
C LEU A 112 10.07 6.83 -34.55
N SER A 113 9.05 7.60 -34.88
CA SER A 113 9.13 8.90 -35.51
C SER A 113 8.43 9.90 -34.60
N ARG A 114 9.11 11.01 -34.34
CA ARG A 114 8.69 12.08 -33.45
C ARG A 114 8.37 13.32 -34.27
N LYS A 115 7.14 13.82 -34.16
CA LYS A 115 6.68 15.02 -34.86
C LYS A 115 6.14 16.05 -33.86
N PRO A 116 6.78 17.23 -33.72
CA PRO A 116 6.23 18.32 -32.93
C PRO A 116 4.93 18.86 -33.54
N VAL A 117 3.91 19.10 -32.72
CA VAL A 117 2.62 19.68 -33.12
C VAL A 117 2.23 20.75 -32.09
N GLY A 118 2.52 22.01 -32.42
CA GLY A 118 2.35 23.10 -31.45
C GLY A 118 3.26 22.91 -30.25
N ASP A 119 2.67 22.81 -29.06
CA ASP A 119 3.36 22.58 -27.79
C ASP A 119 3.40 21.10 -27.38
N THR A 120 2.81 20.20 -28.18
CA THR A 120 2.77 18.75 -27.93
C THR A 120 3.48 17.97 -29.02
N PHE A 121 3.55 16.64 -28.86
CA PHE A 121 4.31 15.76 -29.74
C PHE A 121 3.48 14.54 -30.17
N GLU A 122 3.57 14.18 -31.45
CA GLU A 122 3.12 12.89 -31.97
C GLU A 122 4.30 11.90 -32.00
N PHE A 123 4.04 10.66 -31.57
CA PHE A 123 4.94 9.52 -31.75
C PHE A 123 4.25 8.44 -32.58
N ARG A 124 4.89 8.02 -33.67
CA ARG A 124 4.42 6.95 -34.56
C ARG A 124 5.51 5.93 -34.83
N GLY A 125 5.15 4.66 -34.96
CA GLY A 125 6.10 3.64 -35.39
C GLY A 125 5.78 2.27 -34.86
N GLN A 126 6.81 1.48 -34.58
CA GLN A 126 6.68 0.11 -34.13
C GLN A 126 7.73 -0.25 -33.08
N ILE A 127 7.30 -1.04 -32.11
CA ILE A 127 8.18 -1.71 -31.14
C ILE A 127 7.97 -3.21 -31.29
N THR A 128 9.07 -3.93 -31.41
CA THR A 128 9.08 -5.39 -31.48
C THR A 128 9.76 -5.94 -30.24
N VAL A 129 9.10 -6.86 -29.54
CA VAL A 129 9.66 -7.62 -28.40
C VAL A 129 9.49 -9.11 -28.70
N GLY A 130 10.60 -9.81 -28.88
CA GLY A 130 10.58 -11.18 -29.39
C GLY A 130 9.92 -11.22 -30.78
N SER A 131 8.81 -11.97 -30.90
CA SER A 131 7.99 -12.03 -32.12
C SER A 131 6.82 -11.04 -32.14
N ASN A 132 6.55 -10.35 -31.03
CA ASN A 132 5.38 -9.50 -30.89
C ASN A 132 5.70 -8.10 -31.40
N VAL A 133 4.89 -7.60 -32.34
CA VAL A 133 5.00 -6.25 -32.90
C VAL A 133 3.83 -5.42 -32.40
N THR A 134 4.12 -4.26 -31.81
CA THR A 134 3.12 -3.28 -31.41
C THR A 134 3.29 -2.01 -32.23
N GLU A 135 2.21 -1.55 -32.85
CA GLU A 135 2.16 -0.25 -33.50
C GLU A 135 1.99 0.85 -32.45
N VAL A 136 2.78 1.90 -32.58
CA VAL A 136 2.70 3.10 -31.74
C VAL A 136 2.04 4.19 -32.56
N ALA A 137 0.97 4.77 -32.02
CA ALA A 137 0.26 5.89 -32.62
C ALA A 137 -0.26 6.80 -31.50
N SER A 138 0.66 7.52 -30.86
CA SER A 138 0.32 8.49 -29.83
C SER A 138 0.33 9.90 -30.41
N THR A 139 -0.73 10.67 -30.19
CA THR A 139 -0.96 11.92 -30.92
C THR A 139 -0.90 13.18 -30.07
N ASP A 140 -0.91 13.07 -28.75
CA ASP A 140 -0.94 14.23 -27.86
C ASP A 140 -0.08 14.01 -26.61
N ASN A 141 1.24 14.18 -26.74
CA ASN A 141 2.19 13.95 -25.66
C ASN A 141 2.80 15.27 -25.19
N SER A 142 2.70 15.53 -23.89
CA SER A 142 3.40 16.64 -23.23
C SER A 142 4.67 16.12 -22.56
N ASP A 143 5.72 16.96 -22.52
CA ASP A 143 6.95 16.62 -21.83
C ASP A 143 7.11 17.34 -20.49
N LEU A 144 7.85 16.70 -19.59
CA LEU A 144 8.22 17.20 -18.28
C LEU A 144 9.69 17.65 -18.30
N SER A 145 10.00 18.68 -17.53
CA SER A 145 11.39 18.98 -17.17
C SER A 145 11.97 17.89 -16.27
N GLU A 146 13.30 17.82 -16.18
CA GLU A 146 13.98 16.91 -15.26
C GLU A 146 13.58 17.12 -13.80
N LYS A 147 13.38 18.38 -13.38
CA LYS A 147 12.90 18.68 -12.03
C LYS A 147 11.49 18.12 -11.78
N GLU A 148 10.55 18.41 -12.68
CA GLU A 148 9.17 17.91 -12.55
C GLU A 148 9.12 16.38 -12.56
N PHE A 149 9.92 15.74 -13.41
CA PHE A 149 10.03 14.29 -13.43
C PHE A 149 10.54 13.75 -12.09
N LEU A 150 11.63 14.30 -11.55
CA LEU A 150 12.20 13.85 -10.27
C LEU A 150 11.28 14.12 -9.08
N ASP A 151 10.59 15.27 -9.05
CA ASP A 151 9.64 15.60 -7.98
C ASP A 151 8.44 14.62 -7.96
N ASN A 152 8.14 13.97 -9.10
CA ASN A 152 7.09 12.95 -9.21
C ASN A 152 7.58 11.51 -8.91
N GLN A 153 8.86 11.30 -8.61
CA GLN A 153 9.48 9.96 -8.42
C GLN A 153 9.58 9.53 -6.95
N THR A 154 8.63 9.92 -6.09
CA THR A 154 8.65 9.53 -4.68
C THR A 154 8.15 8.10 -4.48
N SER A 155 9.04 7.21 -4.02
CA SER A 155 8.66 5.93 -3.40
C SER A 155 9.03 5.95 -1.91
N ASP A 156 8.05 6.22 -1.06
CA ASP A 156 8.14 5.92 0.37
C ASP A 156 7.72 4.45 0.55
N ASP A 157 8.59 3.64 1.15
CA ASP A 157 8.26 2.24 1.46
C ASP A 157 7.55 2.09 2.81
N GLY A 158 7.42 3.17 3.58
CA GLY A 158 6.84 3.17 4.91
C GLY A 158 7.63 2.34 5.92
N ILE A 159 8.89 1.97 5.62
CA ILE A 159 9.70 1.13 6.49
C ILE A 159 10.37 1.99 7.56
N THR A 160 9.98 1.78 8.81
CA THR A 160 10.62 2.36 9.98
C THR A 160 11.53 1.31 10.65
N PRO A 161 12.88 1.40 10.55
CA PRO A 161 13.78 0.35 11.00
C PRO A 161 13.86 0.13 12.52
N ALA A 162 13.51 1.16 13.30
CA ALA A 162 13.57 1.19 14.75
C ALA A 162 12.56 2.23 15.29
N PRO A 163 11.24 1.95 15.19
CA PRO A 163 10.23 2.86 15.70
C PRO A 163 10.36 2.97 17.23
N LYS A 164 10.01 4.13 17.78
CA LYS A 164 10.05 4.36 19.24
C LYS A 164 9.01 3.48 19.97
N ASP A 165 7.84 3.36 19.36
CA ASP A 165 6.67 2.59 19.78
C ASP A 165 5.83 2.27 18.52
N PHE A 166 4.71 1.56 18.69
CA PHE A 166 3.87 1.12 17.58
C PHE A 166 2.67 2.04 17.31
N THR A 167 2.80 3.35 17.52
CA THR A 167 1.71 4.29 17.21
C THR A 167 1.57 4.56 15.71
N ASP A 168 2.70 4.56 14.98
CA ASP A 168 2.75 4.95 13.56
C ASP A 168 2.96 3.74 12.62
N VAL A 169 3.30 2.58 13.20
CA VAL A 169 3.56 1.31 12.50
C VAL A 169 3.02 0.15 13.33
N SER A 170 2.73 -0.99 12.71
CA SER A 170 2.10 -2.11 13.41
C SER A 170 3.14 -3.17 13.85
N PRO A 171 2.99 -3.77 15.05
CA PRO A 171 3.98 -4.68 15.63
C PRO A 171 4.20 -5.99 14.85
N GLU A 172 3.20 -6.44 14.11
CA GLU A 172 3.21 -7.64 13.28
C GLU A 172 3.70 -7.40 11.84
N ALA A 173 3.64 -6.15 11.38
CA ALA A 173 3.87 -5.78 9.98
C ALA A 173 5.32 -5.40 9.75
N ILE A 174 5.97 -6.10 8.82
CA ILE A 174 7.38 -5.99 8.54
C ILE A 174 7.57 -5.75 7.04
N GLY A 175 8.30 -4.70 6.70
CA GLY A 175 8.74 -4.44 5.34
C GLY A 175 10.21 -4.82 5.18
N VAL A 176 10.54 -5.48 4.08
CA VAL A 176 11.92 -5.79 3.71
C VAL A 176 12.17 -5.34 2.28
N ARG A 177 12.96 -4.27 2.13
CA ARG A 177 13.44 -3.81 0.82
C ARG A 177 14.65 -4.63 0.41
N VAL A 178 14.57 -5.32 -0.73
CA VAL A 178 15.58 -6.24 -1.23
C VAL A 178 15.90 -5.93 -2.69
N LYS A 179 17.15 -6.08 -3.09
CA LYS A 179 17.55 -5.97 -4.51
C LYS A 179 16.87 -7.06 -5.33
N LEU A 180 16.49 -6.74 -6.57
CA LEU A 180 15.75 -7.67 -7.43
C LEU A 180 16.51 -8.98 -7.70
N ASP A 181 17.83 -8.91 -7.83
CA ASP A 181 18.70 -10.07 -8.05
C ASP A 181 18.82 -10.98 -6.81
N ALA A 182 18.53 -10.45 -5.61
CA ALA A 182 18.55 -11.19 -4.35
C ALA A 182 17.15 -11.61 -3.86
N ALA A 183 16.07 -11.04 -4.42
CA ALA A 183 14.70 -11.26 -3.96
C ALA A 183 14.29 -12.74 -3.96
N LEU A 184 14.66 -13.50 -4.99
CA LEU A 184 14.34 -14.92 -5.09
C LEU A 184 14.97 -15.74 -3.95
N ASP A 185 16.24 -15.50 -3.63
CA ASP A 185 16.94 -16.23 -2.58
C ASP A 185 16.47 -15.79 -1.19
N PHE A 186 16.15 -14.50 -1.01
CA PHE A 186 15.46 -14.02 0.19
C PHE A 186 14.14 -14.75 0.41
N LEU A 187 13.26 -14.80 -0.60
CA LEU A 187 11.96 -15.50 -0.52
C LEU A 187 12.11 -17.01 -0.28
N ARG A 188 13.13 -17.65 -0.88
CA ARG A 188 13.46 -19.06 -0.59
C ARG A 188 13.85 -19.25 0.87
N GLY A 189 14.60 -18.32 1.44
CA GLY A 189 15.01 -18.33 2.84
C GLY A 189 13.86 -18.18 3.85
N LEU A 190 12.69 -17.70 3.40
CA LEU A 190 11.48 -17.61 4.23
C LEU A 190 10.66 -18.91 4.25
N LYS A 191 10.97 -19.89 3.39
CA LYS A 191 10.22 -21.15 3.36
C LYS A 191 10.41 -21.91 4.67
N GLY A 192 9.29 -22.25 5.32
CA GLY A 192 9.28 -22.95 6.61
C GLY A 192 9.47 -22.03 7.82
N GLU A 193 9.72 -20.74 7.61
CA GLU A 193 9.66 -19.75 8.68
C GLU A 193 8.20 -19.47 9.07
N ALA A 194 7.97 -19.18 10.34
CA ALA A 194 6.64 -18.86 10.86
C ALA A 194 6.29 -17.38 10.57
N VAL A 195 6.06 -17.09 9.28
CA VAL A 195 5.78 -15.78 8.71
C VAL A 195 4.80 -15.93 7.54
N GLU A 196 3.95 -14.94 7.33
CA GLU A 196 3.12 -14.83 6.12
C GLU A 196 3.72 -13.78 5.17
N VAL A 197 3.82 -14.11 3.90
CA VAL A 197 4.28 -13.20 2.85
C VAL A 197 3.07 -12.61 2.13
N GLY A 198 2.98 -11.28 2.06
CA GLY A 198 1.91 -10.60 1.35
C GLY A 198 1.98 -10.88 -0.16
N LEU A 199 0.96 -11.53 -0.71
CA LEU A 199 0.94 -11.93 -2.13
C LEU A 199 1.11 -10.74 -3.07
N SER A 200 0.48 -9.60 -2.77
CA SER A 200 0.61 -8.36 -3.55
C SER A 200 2.03 -7.82 -3.58
N SER A 201 2.85 -8.11 -2.56
CA SER A 201 4.26 -7.70 -2.53
C SER A 201 5.17 -8.58 -3.38
N LEU A 202 4.67 -9.70 -3.94
CA LEU A 202 5.45 -10.56 -4.84
C LEU A 202 5.48 -10.04 -6.27
N SER A 203 4.45 -9.32 -6.71
CA SER A 203 4.45 -8.67 -8.02
C SER A 203 5.40 -7.47 -8.01
N VAL A 204 6.34 -7.45 -8.96
CA VAL A 204 7.30 -6.36 -9.11
C VAL A 204 6.66 -5.23 -9.92
N SER A 205 6.49 -4.06 -9.31
CA SER A 205 6.00 -2.88 -10.01
C SER A 205 7.05 -2.35 -11.01
N CYS A 206 6.61 -1.50 -11.95
CA CYS A 206 7.53 -0.85 -12.87
C CYS A 206 8.53 0.07 -12.15
N ASP A 207 8.10 0.74 -11.09
CA ASP A 207 8.99 1.55 -10.26
C ASP A 207 10.04 0.70 -9.53
N ALA A 208 9.65 -0.46 -8.99
CA ALA A 208 10.58 -1.41 -8.41
C ALA A 208 11.59 -1.94 -9.44
N LEU A 209 11.13 -2.27 -10.66
CA LEU A 209 12.01 -2.67 -11.77
C LEU A 209 12.99 -1.55 -12.17
N ARG A 210 12.59 -0.28 -12.05
CA ARG A 210 13.45 0.88 -12.31
C ARG A 210 14.44 1.15 -11.19
N ALA A 211 14.00 1.05 -9.94
CA ALA A 211 14.82 1.22 -8.75
C ALA A 211 15.84 0.07 -8.56
N GLY A 212 15.57 -1.11 -9.12
CA GLY A 212 16.41 -2.30 -8.93
C GLY A 212 16.17 -2.98 -7.57
N GLU A 213 15.12 -2.57 -6.86
CA GLU A 213 14.78 -2.99 -5.51
C GLU A 213 13.27 -3.19 -5.40
N GLN A 214 12.84 -4.12 -4.55
CA GLN A 214 11.43 -4.43 -4.28
C GLN A 214 11.23 -4.57 -2.78
N THR A 215 10.09 -4.10 -2.28
CA THR A 215 9.68 -4.31 -0.90
C THR A 215 8.82 -5.55 -0.78
N ILE A 216 9.27 -6.51 0.02
CA ILE A 216 8.50 -7.70 0.41
C ILE A 216 7.81 -7.39 1.74
N ASN A 217 6.49 -7.53 1.76
CA ASN A 217 5.68 -7.32 2.96
C ASN A 217 5.50 -8.65 3.68
N LEU A 218 5.81 -8.65 4.96
CA LEU A 218 5.75 -9.81 5.83
C LEU A 218 4.82 -9.51 7.01
N THR A 219 4.07 -10.52 7.44
CA THR A 219 3.32 -10.50 8.70
C THR A 219 3.84 -11.61 9.60
N ALA A 220 4.29 -11.25 10.79
CA ALA A 220 4.84 -12.21 11.74
C ALA A 220 4.32 -11.92 13.15
N ASP A 221 4.41 -12.96 13.99
CA ASP A 221 4.19 -12.84 15.42
C ASP A 221 5.07 -11.74 16.05
N PRO A 222 4.47 -10.75 16.74
CA PRO A 222 5.21 -9.65 17.39
C PRO A 222 6.34 -10.10 18.32
N GLU A 223 6.21 -11.26 18.98
CA GLU A 223 7.28 -11.80 19.84
C GLU A 223 8.52 -12.24 19.04
N ARG A 224 8.41 -12.39 17.71
CA ARG A 224 9.48 -12.80 16.80
C ARG A 224 9.88 -11.72 15.79
N SER A 225 9.06 -10.69 15.58
CA SER A 225 9.27 -9.66 14.56
C SER A 225 10.67 -9.04 14.61
N ALA A 226 11.16 -8.67 15.80
CA ALA A 226 12.48 -8.06 15.95
C ALA A 226 13.63 -8.99 15.52
N ALA A 227 13.54 -10.29 15.85
CA ALA A 227 14.53 -11.29 15.45
C ALA A 227 14.49 -11.56 13.94
N LEU A 228 13.28 -11.59 13.35
CA LEU A 228 13.09 -11.72 11.92
C LEU A 228 13.69 -10.53 11.16
N ILE A 229 13.45 -9.30 11.62
CA ILE A 229 14.06 -8.08 11.06
C ILE A 229 15.59 -8.13 11.17
N ALA A 230 16.14 -8.56 12.32
CA ALA A 230 17.59 -8.71 12.47
C ALA A 230 18.17 -9.73 11.48
N LYS A 231 17.50 -10.88 11.28
CA LYS A 231 17.87 -11.88 10.28
C LYS A 231 17.79 -11.32 8.85
N ALA A 232 16.74 -10.56 8.52
CA ALA A 232 16.60 -9.92 7.22
C ALA A 232 17.74 -8.92 6.97
N LYS A 233 18.06 -8.05 7.93
CA LYS A 233 19.17 -7.08 7.84
C LYS A 233 20.53 -7.76 7.61
N ALA A 234 20.72 -8.98 8.12
CA ALA A 234 21.93 -9.77 7.93
C ALA A 234 21.97 -10.54 6.59
N THR A 235 20.86 -10.56 5.83
CA THR A 235 20.75 -11.31 4.57
C THR A 235 21.33 -10.49 3.41
N GLN A 236 22.19 -11.10 2.59
CA GLN A 236 22.80 -10.43 1.44
C GLN A 236 21.74 -9.95 0.45
N GLY A 237 21.89 -8.71 -0.02
CA GLY A 237 20.97 -8.08 -0.98
C GLY A 237 19.76 -7.38 -0.34
N VAL A 238 19.55 -7.52 0.97
CA VAL A 238 18.61 -6.67 1.70
C VAL A 238 19.20 -5.27 1.86
N VAL A 239 18.40 -4.25 1.54
CA VAL A 239 18.75 -2.83 1.56
C VAL A 239 18.28 -2.20 2.86
N THR A 240 17.04 -2.47 3.26
CA THR A 240 16.49 -2.07 4.55
C THR A 240 15.43 -3.07 5.02
N ALA A 241 15.24 -3.16 6.33
CA ALA A 241 14.16 -3.93 6.94
C ALA A 241 13.71 -3.26 8.23
N GLY A 242 12.41 -3.30 8.50
CA GLY A 242 11.80 -2.61 9.62
C GLY A 242 10.31 -2.89 9.73
N TRP A 243 9.64 -2.11 10.57
CA TRP A 243 8.20 -2.17 10.72
C TRP A 243 7.51 -1.25 9.73
N THR A 244 6.30 -1.60 9.33
CA THR A 244 5.45 -0.82 8.42
C THR A 244 4.05 -0.68 8.99
N SER A 245 3.19 0.08 8.33
CA SER A 245 1.75 0.05 8.59
C SER A 245 1.20 -1.37 8.37
N GLY A 246 0.25 -1.77 9.21
CA GLY A 246 -0.37 -3.09 9.22
C GLY A 246 -1.83 -3.04 9.64
N ALA A 247 -2.31 -4.10 10.30
CA ALA A 247 -3.73 -4.23 10.65
C ALA A 247 -4.09 -3.52 11.97
N VAL A 248 -3.09 -3.18 12.79
CA VAL A 248 -3.32 -2.55 14.09
C VAL A 248 -3.68 -1.08 13.92
N GLU A 249 -4.93 -0.77 14.20
CA GLU A 249 -5.43 0.59 14.32
C GLU A 249 -5.48 1.02 15.80
N MET A 250 -5.01 2.22 16.09
CA MET A 250 -4.82 2.67 17.47
C MET A 250 -6.14 2.87 18.23
N ASP A 251 -7.23 3.24 17.54
CA ASP A 251 -8.55 3.52 18.14
C ASP A 251 -9.17 2.29 18.81
N ARG A 252 -8.80 1.09 18.35
CA ARG A 252 -9.25 -0.20 18.89
C ARG A 252 -8.18 -0.89 19.74
N THR A 253 -7.17 -0.13 20.17
CA THR A 253 -6.05 -0.67 20.94
C THR A 253 -6.11 -0.27 22.41
N ILE A 254 -5.75 -1.22 23.27
CA ILE A 254 -5.70 -1.08 24.73
C ILE A 254 -4.27 -1.34 25.19
N ARG A 255 -3.70 -0.43 25.96
CA ARG A 255 -2.36 -0.57 26.54
C ARG A 255 -2.44 -0.90 28.03
N PHE A 256 -1.76 -1.96 28.47
CA PHE A 256 -1.84 -2.43 29.86
C PHE A 256 -0.50 -2.93 30.38
N ALA A 257 -0.39 -3.12 31.69
CA ALA A 257 0.82 -3.63 32.32
C ALA A 257 1.05 -5.11 31.96
N ALA A 258 2.28 -5.47 31.60
CA ALA A 258 2.59 -6.81 31.09
C ALA A 258 2.69 -7.89 32.17
N ALA A 259 3.03 -7.52 33.41
CA ALA A 259 3.42 -8.46 34.47
C ALA A 259 2.38 -9.56 34.73
N ASP A 260 1.09 -9.21 34.77
CA ASP A 260 0.00 -10.15 35.02
C ASP A 260 -0.34 -11.04 33.81
N TRP A 261 0.21 -10.75 32.63
CA TRP A 261 -0.18 -11.37 31.36
C TRP A 261 0.96 -12.15 30.69
N ARG A 262 2.08 -12.31 31.39
CA ARG A 262 3.21 -13.11 30.94
C ARG A 262 3.36 -14.40 31.75
N ASP A 263 4.00 -15.38 31.13
CA ASP A 263 4.61 -16.52 31.78
C ASP A 263 6.12 -16.47 31.50
N GLY A 264 6.89 -16.03 32.49
CA GLY A 264 8.28 -15.61 32.30
C GLY A 264 8.39 -14.47 31.28
N ASP A 265 9.20 -14.68 30.24
CA ASP A 265 9.42 -13.67 29.19
C ASP A 265 8.34 -13.68 28.09
N LYS A 266 7.46 -14.69 28.05
CA LYS A 266 6.48 -14.85 26.98
C LYS A 266 5.09 -14.39 27.38
N ILE A 267 4.30 -13.93 26.41
CA ILE A 267 2.88 -13.62 26.63
C ILE A 267 2.13 -14.93 26.92
N ASN A 268 1.34 -14.95 27.99
CA ASN A 268 0.48 -16.09 28.31
C ASN A 268 -0.78 -16.04 27.43
N ARG A 269 -0.68 -16.66 26.24
CA ARG A 269 -1.70 -16.64 25.19
C ARG A 269 -3.04 -17.22 25.63
N ASP A 270 -3.04 -18.29 26.41
CA ASP A 270 -4.28 -18.92 26.87
C ASP A 270 -5.02 -18.05 27.89
N LYS A 271 -4.28 -17.42 28.81
CA LYS A 271 -4.85 -16.47 29.76
C LYS A 271 -5.46 -15.26 29.06
N VAL A 272 -4.72 -14.69 28.10
CA VAL A 272 -5.17 -13.56 27.28
C VAL A 272 -6.42 -13.94 26.49
N ALA A 273 -6.40 -15.06 25.75
CA ALA A 273 -7.53 -15.50 24.94
C ALA A 273 -8.78 -15.75 25.79
N SER A 274 -8.63 -16.36 26.95
CA SER A 274 -9.72 -16.62 27.89
C SER A 274 -10.35 -15.33 28.42
N ALA A 275 -9.52 -14.34 28.77
CA ALA A 275 -9.99 -13.04 29.25
C ALA A 275 -10.76 -12.27 28.16
N ILE A 276 -10.19 -12.19 26.94
CA ILE A 276 -10.85 -11.54 25.80
C ILE A 276 -12.18 -12.23 25.49
N SER A 277 -12.18 -13.57 25.38
CA SER A 277 -13.38 -14.35 25.10
C SER A 277 -14.47 -14.15 26.16
N GLY A 278 -14.11 -14.15 27.44
CA GLY A 278 -15.05 -13.94 28.54
C GLY A 278 -15.69 -12.56 28.57
N VAL A 279 -14.94 -11.51 28.20
CA VAL A 279 -15.48 -10.15 28.08
C VAL A 279 -16.39 -10.04 26.86
N LEU A 280 -15.91 -10.48 25.70
CA LEU A 280 -16.65 -10.36 24.44
C LEU A 280 -17.95 -11.20 24.43
N ALA A 281 -17.98 -12.36 25.09
CA ALA A 281 -19.20 -13.13 25.27
C ALA A 281 -20.33 -12.31 25.92
N LYS A 282 -19.98 -11.45 26.89
CA LYS A 282 -20.94 -10.60 27.59
C LYS A 282 -21.36 -9.41 26.74
N THR A 283 -20.40 -8.68 26.15
CA THR A 283 -20.70 -7.48 25.38
C THR A 283 -21.45 -7.79 24.09
N LEU A 284 -21.17 -8.94 23.46
CA LEU A 284 -21.86 -9.38 22.25
C LEU A 284 -23.16 -10.17 22.54
N ALA A 285 -23.48 -10.44 23.81
CA ALA A 285 -24.56 -11.33 24.22
C ALA A 285 -24.51 -12.68 23.47
N ALA A 286 -23.32 -13.26 23.35
CA ALA A 286 -23.04 -14.43 22.53
C ALA A 286 -22.27 -15.51 23.30
N LYS A 287 -22.38 -16.76 22.85
CA LYS A 287 -21.64 -17.89 23.42
C LYS A 287 -20.31 -18.08 22.69
N PRO A 288 -19.17 -18.21 23.39
CA PRO A 288 -17.92 -18.59 22.76
C PRO A 288 -18.06 -19.93 22.03
N ALA A 289 -17.62 -19.96 20.78
CA ALA A 289 -17.62 -21.15 19.92
C ALA A 289 -16.20 -21.63 19.60
N GLY A 290 -15.19 -20.75 19.63
CA GLY A 290 -13.80 -21.13 19.43
C GLY A 290 -12.81 -20.00 19.64
N ALA A 291 -11.56 -20.38 19.89
CA ALA A 291 -10.40 -19.49 20.00
C ALA A 291 -9.19 -20.20 19.38
N ASN A 292 -8.53 -19.59 18.40
CA ASN A 292 -7.38 -20.19 17.73
C ASN A 292 -6.29 -19.16 17.44
N TRP A 293 -5.06 -19.46 17.84
CA TRP A 293 -3.90 -18.63 17.54
C TRP A 293 -3.28 -19.06 16.21
N ASN A 294 -3.05 -18.09 15.32
CA ASN A 294 -2.23 -18.31 14.13
C ASN A 294 -0.75 -18.31 14.54
N ALA A 295 -0.09 -19.46 14.38
CA ALA A 295 1.30 -19.64 14.77
C ALA A 295 2.29 -18.78 13.97
N ASN A 296 1.92 -18.32 12.77
CA ASN A 296 2.76 -17.49 11.90
C ASN A 296 2.67 -16.01 12.30
N THR A 297 1.46 -15.51 12.50
CA THR A 297 1.20 -14.06 12.70
C THR A 297 0.99 -13.66 14.15
N GLY A 298 0.81 -14.63 15.05
CA GLY A 298 0.45 -14.34 16.44
C GLY A 298 -0.96 -13.78 16.62
N LYS A 299 -1.78 -13.72 15.57
CA LYS A 299 -3.18 -13.26 15.66
C LYS A 299 -4.06 -14.33 16.29
N LEU A 300 -4.96 -13.93 17.19
CA LEU A 300 -5.99 -14.76 17.80
C LEU A 300 -7.30 -14.57 17.04
N LYS A 301 -7.86 -15.64 16.48
CA LYS A 301 -9.22 -15.66 15.93
C LYS A 301 -10.18 -16.19 17.00
N LEU A 302 -11.20 -15.39 17.34
CA LEU A 302 -12.29 -15.74 18.24
C LEU A 302 -13.59 -15.88 17.44
N SER A 303 -14.40 -16.88 17.77
CA SER A 303 -15.72 -17.10 17.19
C SER A 303 -16.77 -17.20 18.28
N PHE A 304 -17.91 -16.56 18.08
CA PHE A 304 -19.06 -16.58 18.98
C PHE A 304 -20.33 -16.90 18.21
N LYS A 305 -21.31 -17.53 18.87
CA LYS A 305 -22.63 -17.80 18.30
C LYS A 305 -23.74 -17.19 19.15
N ARG A 306 -24.71 -16.58 18.50
CA ARG A 306 -25.95 -16.06 19.13
C ARG A 306 -27.15 -16.21 18.19
N PRO A 307 -28.39 -16.22 18.71
CA PRO A 307 -29.58 -16.16 17.86
C PRO A 307 -29.60 -14.86 17.04
N SER A 308 -29.96 -14.94 15.77
CA SER A 308 -30.15 -13.75 14.93
C SER A 308 -31.42 -12.99 15.37
N PRO A 309 -31.37 -11.66 15.50
CA PRO A 309 -32.54 -10.84 15.83
C PRO A 309 -33.40 -10.50 14.60
N ILE A 310 -32.92 -10.74 13.37
CA ILE A 310 -33.58 -10.27 12.13
C ILE A 310 -34.97 -10.91 11.96
N TYR A 311 -35.05 -12.24 12.11
CA TYR A 311 -36.30 -13.00 12.11
C TYR A 311 -36.27 -14.10 13.18
N PRO A 312 -36.59 -13.78 14.45
CA PRO A 312 -36.44 -14.74 15.55
C PRO A 312 -37.24 -16.04 15.37
N ALA A 313 -38.37 -15.98 14.68
CA ALA A 313 -39.21 -17.15 14.37
C ALA A 313 -38.52 -18.18 13.46
N LEU A 314 -37.54 -17.76 12.66
CA LEU A 314 -36.74 -18.66 11.81
C LEU A 314 -35.60 -19.35 12.57
N ALA A 315 -35.38 -19.00 13.85
CA ALA A 315 -34.31 -19.56 14.69
C ALA A 315 -32.92 -19.56 14.03
N LEU A 316 -32.64 -18.54 13.20
CA LEU A 316 -31.35 -18.37 12.55
C LEU A 316 -30.26 -18.09 13.59
N THR A 317 -29.03 -18.48 13.26
CA THR A 317 -27.85 -18.29 14.11
C THR A 317 -26.89 -17.30 13.46
N GLU A 318 -26.48 -16.30 14.22
CA GLU A 318 -25.35 -15.43 13.88
C GLU A 318 -24.06 -16.05 14.39
N THR A 319 -23.05 -16.13 13.51
CA THR A 319 -21.65 -16.39 13.87
C THR A 319 -20.89 -15.08 13.81
N VAL A 320 -20.33 -14.66 14.94
CA VAL A 320 -19.55 -13.42 15.07
C VAL A 320 -18.07 -13.78 15.21
N GLU A 321 -17.25 -13.31 14.29
CA GLU A 321 -15.79 -13.51 14.30
C GLU A 321 -15.07 -12.20 14.64
N ILE A 322 -14.10 -12.29 15.55
CA ILE A 322 -13.23 -11.17 15.95
C ILE A 322 -11.79 -11.65 15.91
N THR A 323 -10.91 -10.83 15.35
CA THR A 323 -9.46 -11.05 15.41
C THR A 323 -8.87 -10.17 16.49
N ALA A 324 -7.93 -10.70 17.27
CA ALA A 324 -7.17 -9.95 18.26
C ALA A 324 -5.67 -10.15 18.03
N LEU A 325 -4.86 -9.18 18.46
CA LEU A 325 -3.41 -9.27 18.48
C LEU A 325 -2.90 -8.69 19.80
N VAL A 326 -2.00 -9.43 20.46
CA VAL A 326 -1.31 -8.92 21.66
C VAL A 326 0.18 -8.85 21.37
N SER A 327 0.77 -7.71 21.71
CA SER A 327 2.17 -7.40 21.43
C SER A 327 2.77 -6.55 22.55
N PRO A 328 4.10 -6.50 22.70
CA PRO A 328 4.77 -5.40 23.39
C PRO A 328 4.38 -4.05 22.76
N ASP A 329 4.32 -2.98 23.56
CA ASP A 329 3.94 -1.65 23.05
C ASP A 329 5.02 -0.93 22.22
N LYS A 330 6.21 -1.53 22.13
CA LYS A 330 7.37 -1.04 21.38
C LYS A 330 8.31 -2.19 21.02
N PRO A 331 9.23 -1.99 20.06
CA PRO A 331 10.25 -2.99 19.76
C PRO A 331 11.10 -3.38 20.99
N GLY A 332 11.38 -4.68 21.13
CA GLY A 332 12.22 -5.21 22.21
C GLY A 332 11.46 -5.44 23.51
N ALA A 333 12.18 -5.39 24.64
CA ALA A 333 11.60 -5.63 25.95
C ALA A 333 10.71 -4.44 26.38
N SER A 334 9.51 -4.75 26.86
CA SER A 334 8.59 -3.76 27.42
C SER A 334 7.83 -4.33 28.63
N ASP A 335 7.63 -3.47 29.63
CA ASP A 335 6.76 -3.69 30.78
C ASP A 335 5.27 -3.45 30.45
N ARG A 336 4.98 -3.08 29.20
CA ARG A 336 3.64 -2.82 28.69
C ARG A 336 3.32 -3.69 27.48
N LEU A 337 2.05 -4.07 27.38
CA LEU A 337 1.48 -4.75 26.23
C LEU A 337 0.41 -3.88 25.59
N MET A 338 0.20 -4.07 24.29
CA MET A 338 -0.92 -3.59 23.51
C MET A 338 -1.80 -4.77 23.10
N LEU A 339 -3.11 -4.62 23.28
CA LEU A 339 -4.16 -5.50 22.76
C LEU A 339 -4.93 -4.72 21.71
N TRP A 340 -4.85 -5.14 20.45
CA TRP A 340 -5.73 -4.69 19.39
C TRP A 340 -6.83 -5.73 19.15
N ILE A 341 -8.06 -5.28 18.88
CA ILE A 341 -9.14 -6.13 18.39
C ILE A 341 -9.77 -5.55 17.13
N SER A 342 -10.07 -6.39 16.15
CA SER A 342 -10.77 -6.00 14.93
C SER A 342 -12.23 -5.62 15.20
N SER A 343 -12.86 -4.98 14.23
CA SER A 343 -14.33 -4.92 14.16
C SER A 343 -14.92 -6.33 14.04
N PRO A 344 -16.10 -6.59 14.63
CA PRO A 344 -16.76 -7.88 14.51
C PRO A 344 -17.27 -8.14 13.08
N MET A 345 -17.00 -9.33 12.55
CA MET A 345 -17.57 -9.83 11.31
C MET A 345 -18.71 -10.80 11.65
N THR A 346 -19.94 -10.51 11.23
CA THR A 346 -21.11 -11.35 11.53
C THR A 346 -21.63 -11.99 10.26
N THR A 347 -21.81 -13.31 10.28
CA THR A 347 -22.52 -14.08 9.24
C THR A 347 -23.77 -14.73 9.83
N THR A 348 -24.79 -14.97 9.02
CA THR A 348 -26.06 -15.58 9.46
C THR A 348 -26.35 -16.87 8.70
N ALA A 349 -26.70 -17.93 9.43
CA ALA A 349 -27.04 -19.23 8.84
C ALA A 349 -28.21 -19.92 9.54
N ASP A 350 -28.89 -20.79 8.80
CA ASP A 350 -29.84 -21.75 9.36
C ASP A 350 -29.10 -23.02 9.83
N ASP A 351 -28.71 -23.01 11.11
CA ASP A 351 -28.04 -24.13 11.79
C ASP A 351 -29.04 -25.20 12.29
N GLY A 352 -30.33 -25.11 11.93
CA GLY A 352 -31.36 -26.07 12.30
C GLY A 352 -31.09 -27.49 11.77
N THR A 353 -31.74 -28.48 12.38
CA THR A 353 -31.62 -29.90 12.01
C THR A 353 -32.61 -30.34 10.91
N GLY A 354 -33.54 -29.47 10.52
CA GLY A 354 -34.56 -29.72 9.50
C GLY A 354 -34.20 -29.17 8.10
N PRO A 355 -35.18 -29.04 7.19
CA PRO A 355 -34.99 -28.33 5.92
C PRO A 355 -34.47 -26.90 6.17
N LYS A 356 -33.36 -26.54 5.54
CA LYS A 356 -32.63 -25.29 5.81
C LYS A 356 -32.99 -24.19 4.84
N LEU A 357 -33.09 -22.96 5.35
CA LEU A 357 -33.04 -21.77 4.52
C LEU A 357 -31.59 -21.48 4.12
N HIS A 358 -31.31 -21.49 2.82
CA HIS A 358 -30.01 -21.09 2.29
C HIS A 358 -29.98 -19.58 2.11
N LEU A 359 -29.07 -18.92 2.82
CA LEU A 359 -28.88 -17.46 2.76
C LEU A 359 -27.65 -17.18 1.91
N SER A 360 -27.77 -16.26 0.95
CA SER A 360 -26.60 -15.59 0.39
C SER A 360 -26.24 -14.44 1.31
N GLU A 361 -24.96 -14.35 1.66
CA GLU A 361 -24.42 -13.12 2.23
C GLU A 361 -24.32 -12.13 1.06
N ASP A 362 -25.36 -11.32 0.86
CA ASP A 362 -25.28 -10.20 -0.07
C ASP A 362 -24.33 -9.18 0.56
N SER A 363 -23.11 -9.09 0.02
CA SER A 363 -22.05 -8.21 0.50
C SER A 363 -22.53 -6.76 0.42
N THR A 364 -23.10 -6.26 1.51
CA THR A 364 -23.48 -4.86 1.66
C THR A 364 -22.32 -4.13 2.31
N GLY A 365 -21.50 -3.51 1.46
CA GLY A 365 -20.59 -2.43 1.84
C GLY A 365 -19.13 -2.83 1.95
N ASP A 366 -18.45 -2.71 0.82
CA ASP A 366 -17.09 -2.21 0.59
C ASP A 366 -16.03 -2.35 1.69
N GLU A 367 -14.84 -2.74 1.23
CA GLU A 367 -13.53 -2.62 1.90
C GLU A 367 -13.15 -1.16 2.28
N GLU A 368 -14.11 -0.23 2.23
CA GLU A 368 -14.00 1.18 2.62
C GLU A 368 -15.11 1.53 3.63
N GLY A 369 -14.73 1.63 4.91
CA GLY A 369 -15.28 2.64 5.82
C GLY A 369 -16.79 2.70 6.05
N GLY A 370 -17.53 1.59 6.03
CA GLY A 370 -18.84 1.55 6.68
C GLY A 370 -18.69 1.90 8.16
N GLU A 371 -19.56 2.76 8.72
CA GLU A 371 -19.55 3.10 10.15
C GLU A 371 -19.36 1.80 10.96
N PRO A 372 -18.40 1.76 11.92
CA PRO A 372 -18.18 0.57 12.72
C PRO A 372 -19.52 0.11 13.29
N LYS A 373 -19.96 -1.09 12.91
CA LYS A 373 -21.09 -1.74 13.58
C LYS A 373 -20.79 -1.65 15.08
N ASP A 374 -21.71 -1.05 15.84
CA ASP A 374 -21.56 -0.79 17.28
C ASP A 374 -20.89 -1.98 17.98
N ASP A 375 -19.71 -1.73 18.56
CA ASP A 375 -18.94 -2.75 19.30
C ASP A 375 -19.61 -3.16 20.61
N ASN A 376 -20.80 -2.64 20.93
CA ASN A 376 -21.54 -2.85 22.17
C ASN A 376 -20.68 -2.54 23.41
N GLY A 377 -19.81 -1.53 23.31
CA GLY A 377 -18.87 -1.14 24.37
C GLY A 377 -17.72 -2.12 24.61
N SER A 378 -17.41 -3.03 23.68
CA SER A 378 -16.38 -4.07 23.84
C SER A 378 -15.00 -3.52 24.20
N ILE A 379 -14.55 -2.45 23.54
CA ILE A 379 -13.24 -1.84 23.83
C ILE A 379 -13.19 -1.29 25.26
N GLU A 380 -14.28 -0.68 25.74
CA GLU A 380 -14.34 -0.14 27.10
C GLU A 380 -14.34 -1.26 28.14
N ALA A 381 -15.11 -2.32 27.90
CA ALA A 381 -15.17 -3.48 28.79
C ALA A 381 -13.81 -4.20 28.86
N LEU A 382 -13.13 -4.37 27.73
CA LEU A 382 -11.79 -4.94 27.68
C LEU A 382 -10.77 -4.04 28.39
N ALA A 383 -10.82 -2.72 28.19
CA ALA A 383 -9.93 -1.80 28.90
C ALA A 383 -10.09 -1.91 30.42
N LYS A 384 -11.33 -2.06 30.91
CA LYS A 384 -11.62 -2.30 32.33
C LYS A 384 -11.06 -3.63 32.83
N GLU A 385 -11.27 -4.72 32.09
CA GLU A 385 -10.77 -6.06 32.44
C GLU A 385 -9.25 -6.09 32.53
N PHE A 386 -8.58 -5.51 31.53
CA PHE A 386 -7.12 -5.47 31.45
C PHE A 386 -6.49 -4.37 32.33
N LYS A 387 -7.30 -3.55 33.02
CA LYS A 387 -6.86 -2.35 33.74
C LYS A 387 -5.98 -1.46 32.85
N GLY A 388 -6.38 -1.36 31.59
CA GLY A 388 -5.64 -0.74 30.50
C GLY A 388 -6.10 0.67 30.19
N GLN A 389 -5.25 1.36 29.43
CA GLN A 389 -5.46 2.68 28.87
C GLN A 389 -5.96 2.53 27.44
N ARG A 390 -6.80 3.46 26.98
CA ARG A 390 -7.26 3.54 25.59
C ARG A 390 -6.50 4.63 24.85
N TRP A 391 -6.44 4.53 23.53
CA TRP A 391 -5.92 5.60 22.70
C TRP A 391 -6.92 6.77 22.62
N ASP A 392 -6.41 8.00 22.76
CA ASP A 392 -7.11 9.26 22.50
C ASP A 392 -6.56 9.82 21.18
N ALA A 393 -7.28 9.60 20.07
CA ALA A 393 -6.86 9.97 18.73
C ALA A 393 -6.65 11.48 18.59
N ASP A 394 -7.55 12.28 19.18
CA ASP A 394 -7.52 13.75 19.11
C ASP A 394 -6.24 14.33 19.71
N LYS A 395 -5.69 13.67 20.73
CA LYS A 395 -4.48 14.11 21.44
C LYS A 395 -3.25 13.26 21.14
N SER A 396 -3.43 12.14 20.45
CA SER A 396 -2.40 11.13 20.19
C SER A 396 -1.70 10.66 21.47
N VAL A 397 -2.48 10.31 22.51
CA VAL A 397 -1.96 9.84 23.81
C VAL A 397 -2.77 8.67 24.38
N TRP A 398 -2.15 7.90 25.27
CA TRP A 398 -2.82 6.88 26.09
C TRP A 398 -3.57 7.52 27.26
N LYS A 399 -4.84 7.16 27.46
CA LYS A 399 -5.73 7.66 28.51
C LYS A 399 -6.23 6.56 29.44
#